data_AF-R6HSY5-F1
#
_entry.id   AF-R6HSY5-F1
#
_cell.length_a   1.000
_cell.length_b   1.000
_cell.length_c   1.000
_cell.angle_alpha   90.00
_cell.angle_beta   90.00
_cell.angle_gamma   90.00
#
_symmetry.space_group_name_H-M   'P 1'
#
loop_
_entity.id
_entity.type
_entity.pdbx_description
1 polymer ?
#
loop_
_entity_poly.entity_id
_entity_poly.type
_entity_poly.pdbx_seq_one_letter_code
_entity_poly.pdbx_strand_id
1 'polypeptide(L)'
;MRDSINGLWLIGIVMTLMVFIIAFVAISLNYSNAYRMKSEMVNAIEQYNGINGNTVQKLDRIANSYGYRTSKKCAKKDGIDVIGVKDGYVTKNPTDAQNYCIYRTASAQLCNSVYTCETRYTYDIDVFFTFDLPLFGNVFTFTVNGETNELLYPEEAYLS
;
A
#
# COMPACT_ATOMS: atom_id res chain seq x y z
N MET A 1 -9.81 -10.75 55.29
CA MET A 1 -10.10 -11.07 53.87
C MET A 1 -10.08 -9.84 52.94
N ARG A 2 -9.75 -8.63 53.43
CA ARG A 2 -9.70 -7.41 52.60
C ARG A 2 -8.37 -7.23 51.85
N ASP A 3 -7.30 -7.90 52.29
CA ASP A 3 -5.97 -7.82 51.65
C ASP A 3 -5.85 -8.66 50.37
N SER A 4 -6.73 -9.65 50.17
CA SER A 4 -6.77 -10.49 48.96
C SER A 4 -7.40 -9.78 47.76
N ILE A 5 -8.22 -8.75 48.00
CA ILE A 5 -8.90 -7.97 46.95
C ILE A 5 -7.92 -7.02 46.24
N ASN A 6 -6.89 -6.52 46.95
CA ASN A 6 -5.87 -5.65 46.35
C ASN A 6 -4.94 -6.40 45.38
N GLY A 7 -4.67 -7.68 45.64
CA GLY A 7 -3.86 -8.52 44.74
C GLY A 7 -4.53 -8.76 43.39
N LEU A 8 -5.86 -8.99 43.39
CA LEU A 8 -6.62 -9.21 42.16
C LEU A 8 -6.69 -7.95 41.29
N TRP A 9 -6.81 -6.77 41.92
CA TRP A 9 -6.79 -5.48 41.23
C TRP A 9 -5.43 -5.21 40.56
N LEU A 10 -4.33 -5.51 41.23
CA LEU A 10 -2.98 -5.38 40.67
C LEU A 10 -2.78 -6.31 39.47
N ILE A 11 -3.25 -7.56 39.56
CA ILE A 11 -3.18 -8.52 38.44
C ILE A 11 -4.00 -8.01 37.24
N GLY A 12 -5.17 -7.41 37.47
CA GLY A 12 -5.99 -6.79 36.42
C GLY A 12 -5.29 -5.65 35.67
N ILE A 13 -4.59 -4.77 36.40
CA ILE A 13 -3.79 -3.70 35.80
C ILE A 13 -2.64 -4.28 34.95
N VAL A 14 -1.93 -5.28 35.48
CA VAL A 14 -0.80 -5.92 34.78
C VAL A 14 -1.27 -6.62 33.50
N MET A 15 -2.38 -7.36 33.54
CA MET A 15 -2.95 -8.00 32.34
C MET A 15 -3.36 -6.96 31.28
N THR A 16 -3.96 -5.85 31.71
CA THR A 16 -4.35 -4.77 30.79
C THR A 16 -3.13 -4.19 30.09
N LEU A 17 -2.06 -3.88 30.84
CA LEU A 17 -0.81 -3.38 30.27
C LEU A 17 -0.14 -4.38 29.32
N MET A 18 -0.17 -5.68 29.64
CA MET A 18 0.33 -6.71 28.73
C MET A 18 -0.43 -6.73 27.41
N VAL A 19 -1.76 -6.65 27.43
CA VAL A 19 -2.58 -6.60 26.20
C VAL A 19 -2.21 -5.37 25.37
N PHE A 20 -2.02 -4.21 26.00
CA PHE A 20 -1.60 -2.99 25.29
C PHE A 20 -0.23 -3.15 24.62
N ILE A 21 0.76 -3.76 25.31
CA ILE A 21 2.09 -3.98 24.74
C ILE A 21 2.01 -4.96 23.56
N ILE A 22 1.26 -6.06 23.68
CA ILE A 22 1.10 -7.04 22.60
C ILE A 22 0.42 -6.40 21.38
N ALA A 23 -0.64 -5.62 21.61
CA ALA A 23 -1.32 -4.90 20.54
C ALA A 23 -0.37 -3.91 19.84
N PHE A 24 0.41 -3.14 20.61
CA PHE A 24 1.38 -2.20 20.06
C PHE A 24 2.44 -2.89 19.20
N VAL A 25 2.98 -4.03 19.66
CA VAL A 25 3.97 -4.82 18.90
C VAL A 25 3.35 -5.39 17.62
N ALA A 26 2.12 -5.92 17.69
CA ALA A 26 1.43 -6.46 16.52
C ALA A 26 1.19 -5.39 15.44
N ILE A 27 0.75 -4.19 15.85
CA ILE A 27 0.56 -3.06 14.93
C ILE A 27 1.90 -2.64 14.30
N SER A 28 2.96 -2.56 15.11
CA SER A 28 4.30 -2.16 14.65
C SER A 28 4.88 -3.15 13.63
N LEU A 29 4.71 -4.45 13.85
CA LEU A 29 5.17 -5.49 12.91
C LEU A 29 4.41 -5.42 11.59
N ASN A 30 3.07 -5.29 11.65
CA ASN A 30 2.25 -5.15 10.45
C ASN A 30 2.59 -3.88 9.66
N TYR A 31 2.85 -2.77 10.35
CA TYR A 31 3.28 -1.52 9.71
C TYR A 31 4.66 -1.67 9.03
N SER A 32 5.61 -2.35 9.68
CA SER A 32 6.93 -2.61 9.10
C SER A 32 6.85 -3.49 7.85
N ASN A 33 6.02 -4.53 7.86
CA ASN A 33 5.79 -5.37 6.70
C ASN A 33 5.12 -4.61 5.56
N ALA A 34 4.15 -3.75 5.88
CA ALA A 34 3.51 -2.85 4.91
C ALA A 34 4.52 -1.92 4.23
N TYR A 35 5.42 -1.31 5.03
CA TYR A 35 6.46 -0.43 4.53
C TYR A 35 7.45 -1.15 3.61
N ARG A 36 7.85 -2.38 3.97
CA ARG A 36 8.74 -3.20 3.14
C ARG A 36 8.07 -3.60 1.82
N MET A 37 6.83 -4.07 1.88
CA MET A 37 6.10 -4.49 0.69
C MET A 37 5.92 -3.33 -0.29
N LYS A 38 5.53 -2.13 0.18
CA LYS A 38 5.43 -0.96 -0.70
C LYS A 38 6.77 -0.60 -1.35
N SER A 39 7.88 -0.73 -0.61
CA SER A 39 9.20 -0.37 -1.13
C SER A 39 9.65 -1.34 -2.20
N GLU A 40 9.35 -2.63 -2.03
CA GLU A 40 9.61 -3.65 -3.05
C GLU A 40 8.73 -3.44 -4.29
N MET A 41 7.46 -3.05 -4.11
CA MET A 41 6.55 -2.73 -5.21
C MET A 41 7.05 -1.52 -6.02
N VAL A 42 7.43 -0.43 -5.35
CA VAL A 42 8.03 0.76 -5.99
C VAL A 42 9.28 0.38 -6.78
N ASN A 43 10.21 -0.35 -6.17
CA ASN A 43 11.43 -0.81 -6.83
C ASN A 43 11.15 -1.72 -8.04
N ALA A 44 10.09 -2.54 -7.98
CA ALA A 44 9.68 -3.35 -9.13
C ALA A 44 9.21 -2.48 -10.31
N ILE A 45 8.40 -1.44 -10.06
CA ILE A 45 7.98 -0.51 -11.12
C ILE A 45 9.18 0.22 -11.73
N GLU A 46 10.13 0.65 -10.89
CA GLU A 46 11.37 1.30 -11.35
C GLU A 46 12.24 0.37 -12.20
N GLN A 47 12.42 -0.89 -11.78
CA GLN A 47 13.24 -1.88 -12.50
C GLN A 47 12.71 -2.21 -13.89
N TYR A 48 11.38 -2.22 -14.06
CA TYR A 48 10.74 -2.49 -15.34
C TYR A 48 10.39 -1.21 -16.12
N ASN A 49 10.80 -0.04 -15.59
CA ASN A 49 10.57 1.27 -16.18
C ASN A 49 9.11 1.50 -16.61
N GLY A 50 8.14 1.25 -15.71
CA GLY A 50 6.72 1.47 -15.98
C GLY A 50 5.83 0.29 -15.60
N ILE A 51 4.64 0.24 -16.21
CA ILE A 51 3.61 -0.75 -15.89
C ILE A 51 3.34 -1.60 -17.14
N ASN A 52 4.11 -2.68 -17.23
CA ASN A 52 3.96 -3.73 -18.24
C ASN A 52 3.45 -5.04 -17.61
N GLY A 53 3.14 -6.06 -18.43
CA GLY A 53 2.63 -7.34 -17.93
C GLY A 53 3.58 -8.06 -16.96
N ASN A 54 4.89 -7.91 -17.16
CA ASN A 54 5.91 -8.49 -16.28
C ASN A 54 5.92 -7.80 -14.91
N THR A 55 5.75 -6.48 -14.88
CA THR A 55 5.65 -5.67 -13.66
C THR A 55 4.45 -6.11 -12.84
N VAL A 56 3.27 -6.23 -13.47
CA VAL A 56 2.04 -6.66 -12.79
C VAL A 56 2.21 -8.06 -12.20
N GLN A 57 2.80 -8.99 -12.94
CA GLN A 57 3.06 -10.33 -12.43
C GLN A 57 4.03 -10.31 -11.24
N LYS A 58 5.05 -9.44 -11.27
CA LYS A 58 5.98 -9.27 -10.16
C LYS A 58 5.30 -8.66 -8.94
N LEU A 59 4.48 -7.64 -9.12
CA LEU A 59 3.69 -6.98 -8.06
C LEU A 59 2.70 -7.95 -7.41
N ASP A 60 2.02 -8.78 -8.21
CA ASP A 60 1.13 -9.83 -7.71
C ASP A 60 1.87 -10.90 -6.90
N ARG A 61 3.07 -11.33 -7.37
CA ARG A 61 3.93 -12.24 -6.57
C ARG A 61 4.39 -11.62 -5.27
N ILE A 62 4.74 -10.33 -5.26
CA ILE A 62 5.09 -9.61 -4.03
C ILE A 62 3.88 -9.60 -3.09
N ALA A 63 2.71 -9.13 -3.54
CA ALA A 63 1.49 -9.13 -2.73
C ALA A 63 1.16 -10.52 -2.14
N ASN A 64 1.23 -11.57 -2.97
CA ASN A 64 0.98 -12.94 -2.54
C ASN A 64 2.02 -13.45 -1.53
N SER A 65 3.30 -13.08 -1.67
CA SER A 65 4.36 -13.50 -0.74
C SER A 65 4.16 -12.93 0.67
N TYR A 66 3.58 -11.74 0.79
CA TYR A 66 3.20 -11.12 2.06
C TYR A 66 1.80 -11.54 2.56
N GLY A 67 1.12 -12.46 1.86
CA GLY A 67 -0.23 -12.91 2.23
C GLY A 67 -1.29 -11.81 2.15
N TYR A 68 -1.07 -10.82 1.30
CA TYR A 68 -1.86 -9.61 1.23
C TYR A 68 -3.19 -9.86 0.50
N ARG A 69 -4.32 -9.73 1.22
CA ARG A 69 -5.68 -10.03 0.71
C ARG A 69 -6.68 -8.89 0.90
N THR A 70 -6.20 -7.75 1.38
CA THR A 70 -7.04 -6.59 1.62
C THR A 70 -7.44 -5.98 0.29
N SER A 71 -8.70 -5.57 0.16
CA SER A 71 -9.15 -4.81 -1.00
C SER A 71 -9.89 -3.54 -0.57
N LYS A 72 -9.62 -2.43 -1.26
CA LYS A 72 -10.29 -1.15 -1.05
C LYS A 72 -10.48 -0.46 -2.41
N LYS A 73 -11.48 0.41 -2.49
CA LYS A 73 -11.66 1.25 -3.68
C LYS A 73 -10.52 2.25 -3.79
N CYS A 74 -9.95 2.38 -4.99
CA CYS A 74 -8.95 3.41 -5.27
C CYS A 74 -9.58 4.80 -5.11
N ALA A 75 -8.81 5.75 -4.59
CA ALA A 75 -9.26 7.14 -4.57
C ALA A 75 -9.35 7.63 -6.01
N LYS A 76 -10.44 8.30 -6.39
CA LYS A 76 -10.47 9.00 -7.68
C LYS A 76 -9.79 10.34 -7.50
N LYS A 77 -8.79 10.62 -8.34
CA LYS A 77 -8.16 11.95 -8.42
C LYS A 77 -8.42 12.49 -9.83
N ASP A 78 -8.94 13.70 -9.93
CA ASP A 78 -9.22 14.33 -11.22
C ASP A 78 -7.90 14.58 -11.99
N GLY A 79 -7.86 14.19 -13.26
CA GLY A 79 -6.70 14.39 -14.14
C GLY A 79 -5.53 13.41 -13.92
N ILE A 80 -5.72 12.37 -13.10
CA ILE A 80 -4.69 11.35 -12.81
C ILE A 80 -5.21 9.98 -13.27
N ASP A 81 -4.41 9.26 -14.04
CA ASP A 81 -4.76 7.90 -14.43
C ASP A 81 -4.54 6.94 -13.27
N VAL A 82 -5.60 6.22 -12.92
CA VAL A 82 -5.60 5.25 -11.82
C VAL A 82 -5.67 3.84 -12.39
N ILE A 83 -4.79 2.97 -11.92
CA ILE A 83 -4.79 1.54 -12.21
C ILE A 83 -5.10 0.79 -10.92
N GLY A 84 -6.13 -0.05 -10.97
CA GLY A 84 -6.38 -1.06 -9.96
C GLY A 84 -5.79 -2.39 -10.36
N VAL A 85 -5.21 -3.10 -9.39
CA VAL A 85 -4.90 -4.52 -9.60
C VAL A 85 -5.60 -5.36 -8.56
N LYS A 86 -6.27 -6.42 -9.03
CA LYS A 86 -6.94 -7.42 -8.21
C LYS A 86 -6.62 -8.80 -8.73
N ASP A 87 -5.99 -9.63 -7.89
CA ASP A 87 -5.65 -11.02 -8.21
C ASP A 87 -4.91 -11.15 -9.56
N GLY A 88 -3.96 -10.25 -9.83
CA GLY A 88 -3.20 -10.18 -11.08
C GLY A 88 -3.92 -9.53 -12.26
N TYR A 89 -5.21 -9.17 -12.14
CA TYR A 89 -5.97 -8.49 -13.19
C TYR A 89 -5.87 -6.98 -13.05
N VAL A 90 -5.50 -6.32 -14.14
CA VAL A 90 -5.35 -4.86 -14.23
C VAL A 90 -6.65 -4.23 -14.73
N THR A 91 -7.15 -3.23 -14.01
CA THR A 91 -8.32 -2.45 -14.41
C THR A 91 -7.98 -0.96 -14.42
N LYS A 92 -8.21 -0.28 -15.55
CA LYS A 92 -8.07 1.18 -15.64
C LYS A 92 -9.30 1.85 -15.00
N ASN A 93 -9.07 2.86 -14.17
CA ASN A 93 -10.08 3.60 -13.41
C ASN A 93 -11.12 2.70 -12.71
N PRO A 94 -10.67 1.79 -11.83
CA PRO A 94 -11.53 0.80 -11.19
C PRO A 94 -12.62 1.47 -10.33
N THR A 95 -13.86 1.01 -10.45
CA THR A 95 -14.96 1.38 -9.56
C THR A 95 -15.13 0.41 -8.38
N ASP A 96 -14.58 -0.79 -8.53
CA ASP A 96 -14.63 -1.87 -7.56
C ASP A 96 -13.41 -1.88 -6.63
N ALA A 97 -13.51 -2.63 -5.53
CA ALA A 97 -12.40 -2.78 -4.59
C ALA A 97 -11.24 -3.55 -5.24
N GLN A 98 -10.03 -2.98 -5.11
CA GLN A 98 -8.78 -3.48 -5.67
C GLN A 98 -7.81 -3.81 -4.55
N ASN A 99 -6.86 -4.71 -4.80
CA ASN A 99 -5.87 -5.09 -3.79
C ASN A 99 -4.90 -3.93 -3.58
N TYR A 100 -4.39 -3.34 -4.65
CA TYR A 100 -3.57 -2.13 -4.60
C TYR A 100 -3.90 -1.22 -5.77
N CYS A 101 -3.60 0.06 -5.61
CA CYS A 101 -3.87 1.09 -6.59
C CYS A 101 -2.58 1.79 -6.98
N ILE A 102 -2.41 2.04 -8.28
CA ILE A 102 -1.27 2.76 -8.82
C ILE A 102 -1.80 4.01 -9.51
N TYR A 103 -1.24 5.16 -9.19
CA TYR A 103 -1.61 6.45 -9.77
C TYR A 103 -0.45 6.92 -10.61
N ARG A 104 -0.75 7.37 -11.83
CA ARG A 104 0.23 8.02 -12.69
C ARG A 104 -0.02 9.52 -12.69
N THR A 105 0.97 10.27 -12.22
CA THR A 105 0.98 11.72 -12.31
C THR A 105 2.01 12.14 -13.35
N ALA A 106 1.59 12.90 -14.37
CA ALA A 106 2.51 13.53 -15.30
C ALA A 106 3.08 14.80 -14.64
N SER A 107 4.38 14.83 -14.42
CA SER A 107 5.10 15.99 -13.90
C SER A 107 5.40 16.98 -15.02
N ALA A 108 5.53 18.26 -14.65
CA ALA A 108 5.68 19.36 -15.59
C ALA A 108 6.79 19.11 -16.62
N GLN A 109 6.47 19.42 -17.88
CA GLN A 109 7.32 19.25 -19.04
C GLN A 109 8.61 20.07 -18.89
N LEU A 110 9.75 19.41 -18.70
CA LEU A 110 11.04 20.08 -18.66
C LEU A 110 11.56 20.21 -20.09
N CYS A 111 11.44 21.43 -20.61
CA CYS A 111 11.99 21.78 -21.90
C CYS A 111 13.43 22.26 -21.70
N ASN A 112 14.39 21.40 -22.04
CA ASN A 112 15.81 21.79 -22.08
C ASN A 112 16.12 22.67 -23.31
N SER A 113 15.23 22.71 -24.31
CA SER A 113 15.29 23.54 -25.50
C SER A 113 13.89 23.72 -26.09
N VAL A 114 13.72 24.68 -27.01
CA VAL A 114 12.47 24.96 -27.76
C VAL A 114 11.95 23.72 -28.53
N TYR A 115 12.80 22.70 -28.74
CA TYR A 115 12.49 21.51 -29.56
C TYR A 115 12.55 20.16 -28.81
N THR A 116 12.96 20.13 -27.54
CA THR A 116 13.07 18.88 -26.77
C THR A 116 12.43 19.06 -25.41
N CYS A 117 11.20 18.62 -25.32
CA CYS A 117 10.42 18.67 -24.11
C CYS A 117 10.14 17.25 -23.65
N GLU A 118 10.67 16.88 -22.49
CA GLU A 118 10.50 15.54 -21.93
C GLU A 118 9.42 15.60 -20.86
N THR A 119 8.43 14.72 -20.99
CA THR A 119 7.39 14.53 -19.97
C THR A 119 7.92 13.50 -18.97
N ARG A 120 7.99 13.88 -17.70
CA ARG A 120 8.37 12.97 -16.61
C ARG A 120 7.12 12.37 -16.01
N TYR A 121 7.13 11.08 -15.75
CA TYR A 121 6.01 10.39 -15.10
C TYR A 121 6.43 9.94 -13.70
N THR A 122 5.57 10.23 -12.73
CA THR A 122 5.70 9.76 -11.35
C THR A 122 4.59 8.75 -11.08
N TYR A 123 4.93 7.62 -10.48
CA TYR A 123 3.96 6.61 -10.07
C TYR A 123 3.82 6.57 -8.55
N ASP A 124 2.62 6.79 -8.06
CA ASP A 124 2.27 6.57 -6.65
C ASP A 124 1.61 5.20 -6.50
N ILE A 125 1.99 4.43 -5.50
CA ILE A 125 1.37 3.16 -5.15
C ILE A 125 0.69 3.31 -3.77
N ASP A 126 -0.60 3.03 -3.73
CA ASP A 126 -1.38 2.91 -2.50
C ASP A 126 -1.58 1.43 -2.17
N VAL A 127 -1.13 1.06 -0.97
CA VAL A 127 -1.36 -0.26 -0.40
C VAL A 127 -2.20 -0.14 0.86
N PHE A 128 -3.26 -0.94 0.97
CA PHE A 128 -4.26 -0.91 2.04
C PHE A 128 -4.04 -2.02 3.09
N PHE A 129 -3.79 -1.69 4.34
CA PHE A 129 -3.69 -2.71 5.39
C PHE A 129 -4.88 -2.62 6.34
N THR A 130 -5.54 -3.76 6.57
CA THR A 130 -6.59 -3.92 7.58
C THR A 130 -6.04 -4.70 8.77
N PHE A 131 -6.35 -4.23 9.97
CA PHE A 131 -6.09 -4.96 11.20
C PHE A 131 -7.40 -5.51 11.75
N ASP A 132 -7.52 -6.83 11.76
CA ASP A 132 -8.67 -7.56 12.27
C ASP A 132 -8.35 -8.17 13.64
N LEU A 133 -9.13 -7.79 14.66
CA LEU A 133 -9.08 -8.42 15.97
C LEU A 133 -10.21 -9.45 16.08
N PRO A 134 -9.93 -10.70 16.49
CA PRO A 134 -10.91 -11.79 16.52
C PRO A 134 -12.12 -11.53 17.44
N LEU A 135 -12.06 -10.56 18.35
CA LEU A 135 -13.16 -10.19 19.25
C LEU A 135 -13.85 -8.86 18.89
N PHE A 136 -13.21 -8.00 18.08
CA PHE A 136 -13.69 -6.64 17.80
C PHE A 136 -13.93 -6.37 16.31
N GLY A 137 -13.65 -7.33 15.43
CA GLY A 137 -13.82 -7.19 13.97
C GLY A 137 -12.73 -6.32 13.33
N ASN A 138 -13.10 -5.63 12.25
CA ASN A 138 -12.25 -4.66 11.54
C ASN A 138 -12.01 -3.45 12.45
N VAL A 139 -10.81 -3.33 13.01
CA VAL A 139 -10.56 -2.29 14.03
C VAL A 139 -9.99 -1.04 13.37
N PHE A 140 -9.03 -1.17 12.45
CA PHE A 140 -8.46 -0.05 11.73
C PHE A 140 -8.00 -0.44 10.33
N THR A 141 -8.28 0.42 9.34
CA THR A 141 -7.69 0.35 8.00
C THR A 141 -6.78 1.56 7.81
N PHE A 142 -5.52 1.33 7.48
CA PHE A 142 -4.60 2.39 7.11
C PHE A 142 -4.09 2.18 5.68
N THR A 143 -3.75 3.28 5.01
CA THR A 143 -3.19 3.27 3.66
C THR A 143 -1.75 3.72 3.77
N VAL A 144 -0.84 2.99 3.14
CA VAL A 144 0.58 3.37 3.06
C VAL A 144 0.87 3.73 1.61
N ASN A 145 1.28 4.98 1.40
CA ASN A 145 1.65 5.50 0.09
C ASN A 145 3.16 5.30 -0.14
N GLY A 146 3.54 4.99 -1.37
CA GLY A 146 4.92 5.00 -1.85
C GLY A 146 4.99 5.65 -3.22
N GLU A 147 5.95 6.54 -3.42
CA GLU A 147 6.16 7.28 -4.66
C GLU A 147 7.44 6.76 -5.33
N THR A 148 7.41 6.53 -6.64
CA THR A 148 8.61 6.19 -7.44
C THR A 148 9.40 7.45 -7.77
N ASN A 149 10.67 7.28 -8.13
CA ASN A 149 11.42 8.35 -8.79
C ASN A 149 10.78 8.71 -10.15
N GLU A 150 11.14 9.90 -10.67
CA GLU A 150 10.69 10.37 -11.97
C GLU A 150 11.21 9.46 -13.09
N LEU A 151 10.30 8.81 -13.82
CA LEU A 151 10.63 7.95 -14.95
C LEU A 151 10.50 8.71 -16.27
N LEU A 152 11.47 8.51 -17.17
CA LEU A 152 11.44 9.00 -18.54
C LEU A 152 11.07 7.86 -19.49
N TYR A 153 10.07 8.08 -20.34
CA TYR A 153 9.54 7.11 -21.31
C TYR A 153 9.13 5.76 -20.70
N PRO A 154 8.16 5.74 -19.78
CA PRO A 154 7.72 4.48 -19.17
C PRO A 154 7.08 3.55 -20.22
N GLU A 155 7.33 2.25 -20.10
CA GLU A 155 6.65 1.22 -20.89
C GLU A 155 5.26 0.99 -20.29
N GLU A 156 4.23 1.36 -21.05
CA GLU A 156 2.85 1.34 -20.58
C GLU A 156 1.98 0.44 -21.44
N ALA A 157 1.72 -0.78 -20.95
CA ALA A 157 0.83 -1.72 -21.64
C ALA A 157 -0.65 -1.51 -21.30
N TYR A 158 -0.95 -0.80 -20.20
CA TYR A 158 -2.30 -0.74 -19.60
C TYR A 158 -2.89 0.67 -19.48
N LEU A 159 -2.18 1.72 -19.92
CA LEU A 159 -2.61 3.12 -19.82
C LEU A 159 -2.92 3.79 -21.16
N SER A 160 -2.81 3.05 -22.27
CA SER A 160 -3.19 3.50 -23.61
C SER A 160 -4.69 3.78 -23.78
#